data_AF-A0A9D6FD52-F1
#
_entry.id   AF-A0A9D6FD52-F1
#
_cell.length_a   1.000
_cell.length_b   1.000
_cell.length_c   1.000
_cell.angle_alpha   90.00
_cell.angle_beta   90.00
_cell.angle_gamma   90.00
#
_symmetry.space_group_name_H-M   'P 1'
#
loop_
_entity.id
_entity.type
_entity.pdbx_description
1 polymer ?
#
loop_
_entity_poly.entity_id
_entity_poly.type
_entity_poly.pdbx_seq_one_letter_code
_entity_poly.pdbx_strand_id
1 'polypeptide(L)'
;MTATPVSSEANRLAQTSAPVQTYARIGGILALISLVAGGFGEAFVPSVLIVSADATATANNIIASNSLFRVGFASYLVEGLCDVTLTLVLYALLRPVHRDLALLTAFFRLVGTSGFAVAELFYFAASPIVGGADYLKTFSPDQLNTLALLSLKMSGYGAGIFMMFYGAGSVLLGYLIFRSGYLPRVLGVLLAISGVGFVTSTFVGILAPGYASPILLMPAALAALALTLWLLVRGVDVPKWQEQAGAAHYRSL
;
A
#
# COMPACT_ATOMS: atom_id res chain seq x y z
N MET A 1 33.96 42.38 -18.23
CA MET A 1 33.59 41.08 -18.85
C MET A 1 33.12 40.16 -17.73
N THR A 2 31.83 40.20 -17.43
CA THR A 2 31.17 39.38 -16.40
C THR A 2 30.63 38.13 -17.08
N ALA A 3 31.30 36.99 -16.85
CA ALA A 3 30.80 35.69 -17.28
C ALA A 3 29.57 35.30 -16.43
N THR A 4 28.51 34.93 -17.14
CA THR A 4 27.16 34.56 -16.72
C THR A 4 27.04 33.57 -15.53
N PRO A 5 26.06 33.73 -14.60
CA PRO A 5 25.73 32.74 -13.57
C PRO A 5 24.88 31.54 -14.05
N VAL A 6 24.36 31.63 -15.28
CA VAL A 6 23.36 30.72 -15.87
C VAL A 6 23.85 29.27 -15.94
N SER A 7 25.17 29.04 -16.07
CA SER A 7 25.74 27.69 -16.19
C SER A 7 25.64 26.89 -14.88
N SER A 8 25.69 27.53 -13.71
CA SER A 8 25.67 26.85 -12.41
C SER A 8 24.28 26.41 -11.97
N GLU A 9 23.26 27.16 -12.39
CA GLU A 9 21.86 26.88 -12.13
C GLU A 9 21.33 25.84 -13.13
N ALA A 10 21.70 25.97 -14.40
CA ALA A 10 21.46 24.95 -15.42
C ALA A 10 22.13 23.62 -15.08
N ASN A 11 23.35 23.61 -14.51
CA ASN A 11 23.99 22.37 -14.04
C ASN A 11 23.30 21.77 -12.81
N ARG A 12 22.80 22.59 -11.86
CA ARG A 12 22.03 22.10 -10.71
C ARG A 12 20.67 21.54 -11.12
N LEU A 13 20.00 22.17 -12.09
CA LEU A 13 18.74 21.72 -12.68
C LEU A 13 18.94 20.48 -13.57
N ALA A 14 20.06 20.37 -14.29
CA ALA A 14 20.47 19.18 -15.06
C ALA A 14 20.84 18.00 -14.14
N GLN A 15 21.51 18.26 -13.02
CA GLN A 15 21.83 17.24 -12.00
C GLN A 15 20.59 16.74 -11.24
N THR A 16 19.47 17.48 -11.26
CA THR A 16 18.20 17.08 -10.62
C THR A 16 17.18 16.45 -11.59
N SER A 17 17.38 16.54 -12.91
CA SER A 17 16.43 16.01 -13.92
C SER A 17 16.59 14.51 -14.23
N ALA A 18 17.83 13.99 -14.33
CA ALA A 18 18.06 12.55 -14.48
C ALA A 18 17.61 11.71 -13.25
N PRO A 19 17.76 12.21 -12.01
CA PRO A 19 17.22 11.54 -10.83
C PRO A 19 15.70 11.40 -10.84
N VAL A 20 14.93 12.46 -11.13
CA VAL A 20 13.46 12.44 -10.89
C VAL A 20 12.72 11.42 -11.76
N GLN A 21 13.12 11.27 -13.02
CA GLN A 21 12.52 10.25 -13.88
C GLN A 21 12.90 8.85 -13.41
N THR A 22 14.13 8.68 -12.92
CA THR A 22 14.59 7.42 -12.31
C THR A 22 13.78 7.09 -11.04
N TYR A 23 13.51 8.07 -10.18
CA TYR A 23 12.61 7.91 -9.03
C TYR A 23 11.21 7.48 -9.48
N ALA A 24 10.65 8.09 -10.53
CA ALA A 24 9.35 7.69 -11.06
C ALA A 24 9.36 6.24 -11.56
N ARG A 25 10.41 5.80 -12.26
CA ARG A 25 10.56 4.40 -12.72
C ARG A 25 10.71 3.42 -11.55
N ILE A 26 11.54 3.75 -10.58
CA ILE A 26 11.69 2.96 -9.35
C ILE A 26 10.34 2.85 -8.64
N GLY A 27 9.61 3.95 -8.51
CA GLY A 27 8.25 3.95 -7.97
C GLY A 27 7.31 3.02 -8.74
N GLY A 28 7.36 3.04 -10.07
CA GLY A 28 6.58 2.12 -10.91
C GLY A 28 6.94 0.64 -10.70
N ILE A 29 8.23 0.32 -10.58
CA ILE A 29 8.71 -1.05 -10.32
C ILE A 29 8.26 -1.53 -8.94
N LEU A 30 8.45 -0.69 -7.91
CA LEU A 30 8.02 -0.99 -6.54
C LEU A 30 6.51 -1.21 -6.48
N ALA A 31 5.73 -0.34 -7.13
CA ALA A 31 4.27 -0.47 -7.19
C ALA A 31 3.83 -1.77 -7.91
N LEU A 32 4.54 -2.18 -8.96
CA LEU A 32 4.27 -3.46 -9.65
C LEU A 32 4.58 -4.66 -8.76
N ILE A 33 5.73 -4.65 -8.07
CA ILE A 33 6.09 -5.72 -7.15
C ILE A 33 5.06 -5.81 -6.02
N SER A 34 4.69 -4.68 -5.41
CA SER A 34 3.62 -4.63 -4.40
C SER A 34 2.31 -5.19 -4.93
N LEU A 35 1.86 -4.79 -6.13
CA LEU A 35 0.59 -5.25 -6.69
C LEU A 35 0.56 -6.76 -6.92
N VAL A 36 1.66 -7.35 -7.42
CA VAL A 36 1.77 -8.79 -7.66
C VAL A 36 1.91 -9.55 -6.35
N ALA A 37 2.79 -9.09 -5.46
CA ALA A 37 3.07 -9.75 -4.19
C ALA A 37 1.87 -9.71 -3.25
N GLY A 38 1.16 -8.59 -3.17
CA GLY A 38 -0.08 -8.45 -2.39
C GLY A 38 -1.25 -9.20 -3.01
N GLY A 39 -1.43 -9.12 -4.33
CA GLY A 39 -2.43 -9.93 -5.03
C GLY A 39 -2.22 -11.43 -4.79
N PHE A 40 -0.97 -11.89 -4.70
CA PHE A 40 -0.67 -13.26 -4.36
C PHE A 40 -0.86 -13.57 -2.87
N GLY A 41 -0.25 -12.78 -1.98
CA GLY A 41 -0.18 -13.04 -0.54
C GLY A 41 -1.46 -12.73 0.24
N GLU A 42 -2.16 -11.66 -0.11
CA GLU A 42 -3.35 -11.17 0.60
C GLU A 42 -4.67 -11.61 -0.05
N ALA A 43 -4.68 -11.85 -1.37
CA ALA A 43 -5.90 -12.25 -2.08
C ALA A 43 -5.89 -13.73 -2.49
N PHE A 44 -4.92 -14.15 -3.31
CA PHE A 44 -4.92 -15.51 -3.86
C PHE A 44 -4.72 -16.58 -2.78
N VAL A 45 -3.65 -16.51 -1.99
CA VAL A 45 -3.36 -17.54 -0.98
C VAL A 45 -4.49 -17.67 0.05
N PRO A 46 -5.04 -16.59 0.64
CA PRO A 46 -6.17 -16.69 1.56
C PRO A 46 -7.43 -17.26 0.90
N SER A 47 -7.71 -16.93 -0.38
CA SER A 47 -8.87 -17.46 -1.11
C SER A 47 -8.82 -18.98 -1.32
N VAL A 48 -7.62 -19.56 -1.34
CA VAL A 48 -7.41 -21.01 -1.50
C VAL A 48 -7.43 -21.71 -0.14
N LEU A 49 -6.87 -21.08 0.90
CA LEU A 49 -6.64 -21.74 2.18
C LEU A 49 -7.79 -21.57 3.18
N ILE A 50 -8.52 -20.45 3.15
CA ILE A 50 -9.46 -20.07 4.21
C ILE A 50 -10.89 -20.40 3.81
N VAL A 51 -11.55 -21.22 4.62
CA VAL A 51 -13.00 -21.48 4.55
C VAL A 51 -13.66 -20.75 5.71
N SER A 52 -14.25 -19.58 5.45
CA SER A 52 -14.64 -18.61 6.50
C SER A 52 -15.62 -19.12 7.57
N ALA A 53 -16.34 -20.21 7.28
CA ALA A 53 -17.33 -20.85 8.14
C ALA A 53 -16.90 -22.24 8.65
N ASP A 54 -15.71 -22.74 8.27
CA ASP A 54 -15.24 -24.07 8.63
C ASP A 54 -13.79 -24.02 9.12
N ALA A 55 -13.65 -24.11 10.44
CA ALA A 55 -12.36 -24.08 11.12
C ALA A 55 -11.51 -25.32 10.80
N THR A 56 -12.14 -26.49 10.68
CA THR A 56 -11.46 -27.75 10.42
C THR A 56 -10.97 -27.82 8.99
N ALA A 57 -11.80 -27.43 8.01
CA ALA A 57 -11.37 -27.33 6.62
C ALA A 57 -10.22 -26.33 6.45
N THR A 58 -10.31 -25.15 7.09
CA THR A 58 -9.22 -24.15 7.06
C THR A 58 -7.91 -24.69 7.64
N ALA A 59 -7.96 -25.34 8.81
CA ALA A 59 -6.78 -25.94 9.43
C ALA A 59 -6.15 -27.02 8.54
N ASN A 60 -6.97 -27.90 7.96
CA ASN A 60 -6.52 -28.94 7.05
C ASN A 60 -5.84 -28.36 5.81
N ASN A 61 -6.39 -27.30 5.22
CA ASN A 61 -5.79 -26.61 4.07
C ASN A 61 -4.42 -26.02 4.42
N ILE A 62 -4.29 -25.36 5.57
CA ILE A 62 -3.03 -24.75 6.04
C ILE A 62 -1.96 -25.82 6.30
N ILE A 63 -2.34 -26.96 6.89
CA ILE A 63 -1.42 -28.08 7.13
C ILE A 63 -1.00 -28.71 5.80
N ALA A 64 -1.95 -29.03 4.92
CA ALA A 64 -1.69 -29.66 3.63
C ALA A 64 -0.86 -28.77 2.69
N SER A 65 -1.04 -27.46 2.78
CA SER A 65 -0.38 -26.47 1.91
C SER A 65 0.53 -25.51 2.69
N ASN A 66 1.31 -26.03 3.65
CA ASN A 66 2.12 -25.20 4.54
C ASN A 66 3.14 -24.30 3.79
N SER A 67 3.75 -24.82 2.73
CA SER A 67 4.67 -24.04 1.89
C SER A 67 3.98 -22.88 1.20
N LEU A 68 2.77 -23.09 0.66
CA LEU A 68 1.96 -22.05 0.03
C LEU A 68 1.60 -20.96 1.04
N PHE A 69 1.19 -21.33 2.26
CA PHE A 69 0.93 -20.39 3.35
C PHE A 69 2.16 -19.52 3.65
N ARG A 70 3.33 -20.14 3.82
CA ARG A 70 4.59 -19.42 4.15
C ARG A 70 5.06 -18.51 3.01
N VAL A 71 4.97 -18.96 1.76
CA VAL A 71 5.33 -18.14 0.59
C VAL A 71 4.33 -16.99 0.40
N GLY A 72 3.04 -17.23 0.67
CA GLY A 72 2.03 -16.17 0.70
C GLY A 72 2.38 -15.09 1.71
N PHE A 73 2.69 -15.47 2.95
CA PHE A 73 3.11 -14.53 3.99
C PHE A 73 4.43 -13.82 3.66
N ALA A 74 5.42 -14.53 3.09
CA ALA A 74 6.66 -13.90 2.64
C ALA A 74 6.43 -12.87 1.53
N SER A 75 5.47 -13.13 0.62
CA SER A 75 5.09 -12.19 -0.43
C SER A 75 4.46 -10.93 0.16
N TYR A 76 3.62 -11.06 1.18
CA TYR A 76 3.10 -9.93 1.95
C TYR A 76 4.23 -9.06 2.57
N LEU A 77 5.26 -9.68 3.15
CA LEU A 77 6.40 -8.92 3.69
C LEU A 77 7.16 -8.14 2.60
N VAL A 78 7.32 -8.74 1.42
CA VAL A 78 7.94 -8.08 0.26
C VAL A 78 7.09 -6.90 -0.20
N GLU A 79 5.77 -7.06 -0.24
CA GLU A 79 4.84 -5.96 -0.54
C GLU A 79 5.01 -4.81 0.45
N GLY A 80 5.00 -5.09 1.76
CA GLY A 80 5.13 -4.05 2.79
C GLY A 80 6.43 -3.25 2.66
N LEU A 81 7.55 -3.92 2.38
CA LEU A 81 8.83 -3.24 2.12
C LEU A 81 8.78 -2.36 0.86
N CYS A 82 8.14 -2.86 -0.20
CA CYS A 82 7.95 -2.11 -1.43
C CYS A 82 7.03 -0.91 -1.22
N ASP A 83 5.96 -1.03 -0.44
CA ASP A 83 5.00 0.04 -0.17
C ASP A 83 5.60 1.17 0.69
N VAL A 84 6.41 0.83 1.71
CA VAL A 84 7.16 1.82 2.50
C VAL A 84 8.14 2.59 1.61
N THR A 85 8.88 1.87 0.77
CA THR A 85 9.85 2.49 -0.16
C THR A 85 9.15 3.33 -1.22
N LEU A 86 8.03 2.84 -1.76
CA LEU A 86 7.18 3.58 -2.70
C LEU A 86 6.62 4.85 -2.08
N THR A 87 6.20 4.80 -0.82
CA THR A 87 5.72 5.97 -0.07
C THR A 87 6.80 7.04 0.03
N LEU A 88 8.05 6.66 0.28
CA LEU A 88 9.18 7.59 0.25
C LEU A 88 9.41 8.19 -1.14
N VAL A 89 9.34 7.38 -2.20
CA VAL A 89 9.46 7.86 -3.59
C VAL A 89 8.36 8.86 -3.92
N LEU A 90 7.11 8.54 -3.61
CA LEU A 90 5.97 9.42 -3.86
C LEU A 90 6.07 10.73 -3.06
N TYR A 91 6.55 10.67 -1.81
CA TYR A 91 6.86 11.87 -1.03
C TYR A 91 7.92 12.74 -1.74
N ALA A 92 9.02 12.15 -2.19
CA ALA A 92 10.08 12.88 -2.88
C ALA A 92 9.59 13.52 -4.19
N LEU A 93 8.71 12.83 -4.91
CA LEU A 93 8.08 13.35 -6.13
C LEU A 93 7.12 14.49 -5.84
N LEU A 94 6.27 14.38 -4.81
CA LEU A 94 5.14 15.28 -4.57
C LEU A 94 5.40 16.40 -3.57
N ARG A 95 6.49 16.34 -2.79
CA ARG A 95 6.90 17.42 -1.87
C ARG A 95 6.98 18.82 -2.52
N PRO A 96 7.33 18.99 -3.82
CA PRO A 96 7.31 20.32 -4.45
C PRO A 96 5.93 20.95 -4.53
N VAL A 97 4.86 20.14 -4.55
CA VAL A 97 3.48 20.65 -4.66
C VAL A 97 3.06 21.27 -3.33
N HIS A 98 3.20 20.51 -2.25
CA HIS A 98 2.98 20.97 -0.88
C HIS A 98 3.68 20.03 0.10
N ARG A 99 4.73 20.51 0.76
CA ARG A 99 5.58 19.69 1.64
C ARG A 99 4.79 19.03 2.78
N ASP A 100 3.99 19.79 3.51
CA ASP A 100 3.31 19.26 4.70
C ASP A 100 2.23 18.23 4.37
N LEU A 101 1.45 18.45 3.30
CA LEU A 101 0.49 17.46 2.82
C LEU A 101 1.17 16.20 2.29
N ALA A 102 2.34 16.32 1.64
CA ALA A 102 3.11 15.16 1.21
C ALA A 102 3.66 14.37 2.41
N LEU A 103 4.13 15.06 3.45
CA LEU A 103 4.53 14.43 4.72
C LEU A 103 3.36 13.76 5.42
N LEU A 104 2.21 14.44 5.53
CA LEU A 104 1.00 13.89 6.14
C LEU A 104 0.50 12.65 5.38
N THR A 105 0.57 12.68 4.04
CA THR A 105 0.31 11.51 3.19
C THR A 105 1.22 10.35 3.55
N ALA A 106 2.52 10.60 3.68
CA ALA A 106 3.49 9.57 4.04
C ALA A 106 3.22 8.99 5.43
N PHE A 107 2.91 9.83 6.43
CA PHE A 107 2.56 9.35 7.78
C PHE A 107 1.31 8.48 7.79
N PHE A 108 0.24 8.90 7.12
CA PHE A 108 -0.97 8.08 7.04
C PHE A 108 -0.73 6.74 6.37
N ARG A 109 0.04 6.71 5.28
CA ARG A 109 0.42 5.47 4.61
C ARG A 109 1.25 4.58 5.52
N LEU A 110 2.30 5.11 6.17
CA LEU A 110 3.14 4.33 7.09
C LEU A 110 2.37 3.77 8.29
N VAL A 111 1.43 4.54 8.86
CA VAL A 111 0.53 4.05 9.93
C VAL A 111 -0.36 2.93 9.40
N GLY A 112 -0.93 3.09 8.19
CA GLY A 112 -1.67 2.05 7.50
C GLY A 112 -0.85 0.76 7.33
N THR A 113 0.30 0.84 6.67
CA THR A 113 1.19 -0.29 6.39
C THR A 113 1.68 -0.97 7.67
N SER A 114 2.03 -0.20 8.70
CA SER A 114 2.42 -0.76 10.01
C SER A 114 1.25 -1.46 10.70
N GLY A 115 0.05 -0.90 10.59
CA GLY A 115 -1.17 -1.50 11.12
C GLY A 115 -1.54 -2.81 10.42
N PHE A 116 -1.40 -2.87 9.09
CA PHE A 116 -1.51 -4.11 8.33
C PHE A 116 -0.47 -5.13 8.79
N ALA A 117 0.78 -4.73 9.03
CA ALA A 117 1.80 -5.66 9.54
C ALA A 117 1.46 -6.25 10.92
N VAL A 118 0.83 -5.46 11.79
CA VAL A 118 0.31 -5.96 13.07
C VAL A 118 -0.87 -6.90 12.88
N ALA A 119 -1.77 -6.62 11.94
CA ALA A 119 -2.90 -7.50 11.62
C ALA A 119 -2.40 -8.86 11.08
N GLU A 120 -1.45 -8.84 10.15
CA GLU A 120 -0.88 -10.02 9.52
C GLU A 120 -0.05 -10.89 10.47
N LEU A 121 0.35 -10.37 11.64
CA LEU A 121 0.87 -11.21 12.72
C LEU A 121 -0.15 -12.28 13.14
N PHE A 122 -1.44 -11.92 13.21
CA PHE A 122 -2.51 -12.87 13.50
C PHE A 122 -2.74 -13.83 12.33
N TYR A 123 -2.58 -13.37 11.09
CA TYR A 123 -2.63 -14.27 9.94
C TYR A 123 -1.55 -15.35 10.07
N PHE A 124 -0.29 -14.94 10.26
CA PHE A 124 0.84 -15.85 10.40
C PHE A 124 0.68 -16.81 11.59
N ALA A 125 0.13 -16.33 12.71
CA ALA A 125 -0.09 -17.12 13.93
C ALA A 125 -1.00 -18.34 13.71
N ALA A 126 -1.87 -18.34 12.70
CA ALA A 126 -2.73 -19.48 12.40
C ALA A 126 -1.94 -20.76 12.10
N SER A 127 -0.81 -20.67 11.39
CA SER A 127 0.00 -21.84 11.02
C SER A 127 0.66 -22.54 12.22
N PRO A 128 1.36 -21.85 13.14
CA PRO A 128 1.92 -22.51 14.33
C PRO A 128 0.84 -23.00 15.29
N ILE A 129 -0.35 -22.36 15.36
CA ILE A 129 -1.48 -22.84 16.18
C ILE A 129 -1.91 -24.25 15.74
N VAL A 130 -2.02 -24.51 14.44
CA VAL A 130 -2.37 -25.84 13.90
C VAL A 130 -1.17 -26.76 13.70
N GLY A 131 0.05 -26.28 14.00
CA GLY A 131 1.31 -26.98 13.73
C GLY A 131 1.67 -28.09 14.72
N GLY A 132 0.85 -28.34 15.76
CA GLY A 132 1.02 -29.47 16.68
C GLY A 132 2.20 -29.35 17.66
N ALA A 133 2.62 -28.13 17.99
CA ALA A 133 3.70 -27.90 18.95
C ALA A 133 3.39 -28.48 20.34
N ASP A 134 4.41 -28.96 21.07
CA ASP A 134 4.22 -29.66 22.34
C ASP A 134 3.48 -28.84 23.41
N TYR A 135 3.73 -27.52 23.46
CA TYR A 135 3.08 -26.62 24.41
C TYR A 135 1.57 -26.42 24.14
N LEU A 136 1.08 -26.81 22.95
CA LEU A 136 -0.33 -26.71 22.55
C LEU A 136 -1.12 -27.98 22.82
N LYS A 137 -0.49 -29.07 23.29
CA LYS A 137 -1.14 -30.36 23.56
C LYS A 137 -2.19 -30.32 24.69
N THR A 138 -2.27 -29.21 25.42
CA THR A 138 -3.33 -28.96 26.41
C THR A 138 -4.67 -28.59 25.77
N PHE A 139 -4.68 -28.16 24.51
CA PHE A 139 -5.88 -27.91 23.72
C PHE A 139 -6.28 -29.16 22.93
N SER A 140 -7.59 -29.36 22.75
CA SER A 140 -8.09 -30.37 21.80
C SER A 140 -7.85 -29.91 20.34
N PRO A 141 -7.81 -30.84 19.37
CA PRO A 141 -7.66 -30.47 17.96
C PRO A 141 -8.73 -29.47 17.47
N ASP A 142 -9.99 -29.65 17.87
CA ASP A 142 -11.08 -28.74 17.49
C ASP A 142 -10.90 -27.34 18.08
N GLN A 143 -10.33 -27.24 19.29
CA GLN A 143 -9.98 -25.95 19.91
C GLN A 143 -8.87 -25.25 19.14
N LEU A 144 -7.84 -25.97 18.70
CA LEU A 144 -6.75 -25.40 17.89
C LEU A 144 -7.26 -24.92 16.52
N ASN A 145 -8.11 -25.70 15.85
CA ASN A 145 -8.74 -25.30 14.59
C ASN A 145 -9.53 -24.00 14.76
N THR A 146 -10.35 -23.93 15.82
CA THR A 146 -11.14 -22.74 16.14
C THR A 146 -10.27 -21.53 16.46
N LEU A 147 -9.19 -21.72 17.23
CA LEU A 147 -8.25 -20.66 17.60
C LEU A 147 -7.50 -20.13 16.36
N ALA A 148 -7.12 -21.01 15.44
CA ALA A 148 -6.50 -20.62 14.17
C ALA A 148 -7.45 -19.79 13.31
N LEU A 149 -8.71 -20.24 13.15
CA LEU A 149 -9.72 -19.47 12.41
C LEU A 149 -10.02 -18.13 13.08
N LEU A 150 -10.08 -18.08 14.41
CA LEU A 150 -10.22 -16.83 15.16
C LEU A 150 -9.05 -15.89 14.89
N SER A 151 -7.81 -16.40 14.88
CA SER A 151 -6.62 -15.62 14.54
C SER A 151 -6.71 -15.01 13.15
N LEU A 152 -7.11 -15.80 12.15
CA LEU A 152 -7.34 -15.31 10.78
C LEU A 152 -8.43 -14.23 10.71
N LYS A 153 -9.53 -14.39 11.45
CA LYS A 153 -10.59 -13.37 11.54
C LYS A 153 -10.08 -12.08 12.20
N MET A 154 -9.24 -12.19 13.24
CA MET A 154 -8.60 -11.04 13.88
C MET A 154 -7.67 -10.31 12.91
N SER A 155 -6.93 -11.01 12.04
CA SER A 155 -6.18 -10.38 10.95
C SER A 155 -7.11 -9.56 10.06
N GLY A 156 -8.21 -10.17 9.58
CA GLY A 156 -9.18 -9.47 8.71
C GLY A 156 -9.78 -8.22 9.36
N TYR A 157 -10.15 -8.27 10.64
CA TYR A 157 -10.64 -7.10 11.37
C TYR A 157 -9.55 -6.03 11.54
N GLY A 158 -8.33 -6.43 11.91
CA GLY A 158 -7.20 -5.52 12.05
C GLY A 158 -6.89 -4.79 10.73
N ALA A 159 -6.78 -5.54 9.64
CA ALA A 159 -6.56 -5.00 8.30
C ALA A 159 -7.66 -4.00 7.91
N GLY A 160 -8.93 -4.36 8.13
CA GLY A 160 -10.08 -3.48 7.85
C GLY A 160 -10.06 -2.17 8.64
N ILE A 161 -9.62 -2.19 9.90
CA ILE A 161 -9.49 -0.98 10.73
C ILE A 161 -8.38 -0.07 10.20
N PHE A 162 -7.18 -0.61 9.97
CA PHE A 162 -6.04 0.21 9.54
C PHE A 162 -6.13 0.69 8.08
N MET A 163 -7.01 0.07 7.29
CA MET A 163 -7.34 0.50 5.94
C MET A 163 -7.80 1.97 5.87
N MET A 164 -8.43 2.51 6.92
CA MET A 164 -8.86 3.91 6.95
C MET A 164 -7.70 4.89 6.80
N PHE A 165 -6.54 4.58 7.39
CA PHE A 165 -5.35 5.44 7.33
C PHE A 165 -4.74 5.40 5.94
N TYR A 166 -4.66 4.21 5.34
CA TYR A 166 -4.24 4.05 3.95
C TYR A 166 -5.20 4.78 2.99
N GLY A 167 -6.50 4.77 3.29
CA GLY A 167 -7.54 5.54 2.59
C GLY A 167 -7.33 7.04 2.69
N ALA A 168 -7.17 7.58 3.90
CA ALA A 168 -6.88 9.01 4.11
C ALA A 168 -5.61 9.46 3.38
N GLY A 169 -4.53 8.66 3.47
CA GLY A 169 -3.30 8.89 2.71
C GLY A 169 -3.54 8.88 1.20
N SER A 170 -4.37 7.97 0.69
CA SER A 170 -4.70 7.88 -0.74
C SER A 170 -5.52 9.08 -1.25
N VAL A 171 -6.40 9.65 -0.42
CA VAL A 171 -7.12 10.89 -0.75
C VAL A 171 -6.15 12.07 -0.88
N LEU A 172 -5.25 12.24 0.09
CA LEU A 172 -4.25 13.31 0.05
C LEU A 172 -3.25 13.14 -1.11
N LEU A 173 -2.82 11.90 -1.36
CA LEU A 173 -1.99 11.55 -2.51
C LEU A 173 -2.69 11.92 -3.82
N GLY A 174 -3.97 11.56 -3.95
CA GLY A 174 -4.79 11.89 -5.10
C GLY A 174 -4.90 13.40 -5.33
N TYR A 175 -5.13 14.16 -4.25
CA TYR A 175 -5.13 15.63 -4.29
C TYR A 175 -3.79 16.22 -4.75
N LEU A 176 -2.66 15.73 -4.22
CA LEU A 176 -1.33 16.19 -4.61
C LEU A 176 -1.04 15.90 -6.08
N ILE A 177 -1.38 14.70 -6.56
CA ILE A 177 -1.25 14.33 -7.97
C ILE A 177 -2.12 15.22 -8.86
N PHE A 178 -3.36 15.49 -8.45
CA PHE A 178 -4.26 16.38 -9.19
C PHE A 178 -3.70 17.81 -9.31
N ARG A 179 -3.06 18.32 -8.25
CA ARG A 179 -2.43 19.64 -8.22
C ARG A 179 -1.06 19.70 -8.90
N SER A 180 -0.38 18.58 -9.06
CA SER A 180 1.02 18.52 -9.51
C SER A 180 1.29 19.12 -10.89
N GLY A 181 0.36 18.95 -11.84
CA GLY A 181 0.54 19.38 -13.24
C GLY A 181 1.51 18.51 -14.05
N TYR A 182 2.38 17.71 -13.41
CA TYR A 182 3.36 16.82 -14.05
C TYR A 182 2.98 15.34 -14.03
N LEU A 183 1.90 14.98 -13.32
CA LEU A 183 1.20 13.69 -13.42
C LEU A 183 -0.24 13.90 -13.91
N PRO A 184 -0.87 12.89 -14.54
CA PRO A 184 -2.25 12.99 -15.00
C PRO A 184 -3.22 13.20 -13.84
N ARG A 185 -4.08 14.21 -13.99
CA ARG A 185 -5.14 14.50 -13.01
C ARG A 185 -6.11 13.34 -12.80
N VAL A 186 -6.35 12.55 -13.85
CA VAL A 186 -7.21 11.37 -13.79
C VAL A 186 -6.71 10.35 -12.76
N LEU A 187 -5.38 10.14 -12.67
CA LEU A 187 -4.80 9.25 -11.64
C LEU A 187 -5.06 9.80 -10.24
N GLY A 188 -4.95 11.12 -10.06
CA GLY A 188 -5.25 11.76 -8.79
C GLY A 188 -6.71 11.56 -8.36
N VAL A 189 -7.65 11.72 -9.29
CA VAL A 189 -9.08 11.49 -9.02
C VAL A 189 -9.36 10.01 -8.70
N LEU A 190 -8.79 9.08 -9.47
CA LEU A 190 -8.97 7.64 -9.23
C LEU A 190 -8.43 7.22 -7.84
N LEU A 191 -7.27 7.73 -7.44
CA LEU A 191 -6.70 7.47 -6.12
C LEU A 191 -7.54 8.09 -5.00
N ALA A 192 -8.09 9.28 -5.21
CA ALA A 192 -8.97 9.91 -4.23
C ALA A 192 -10.27 9.12 -4.05
N ILE A 193 -10.90 8.67 -5.13
CA ILE A 193 -12.09 7.81 -5.08
C ILE A 193 -11.78 6.50 -4.34
N SER A 194 -10.62 5.90 -4.63
CA SER A 194 -10.16 4.68 -3.94
C SER A 194 -9.96 4.90 -2.45
N GLY A 195 -9.35 6.03 -2.08
CA GLY A 195 -9.14 6.39 -0.68
C GLY A 195 -10.45 6.63 0.08
N VAL A 196 -11.43 7.26 -0.55
CA VAL A 196 -12.79 7.37 0.02
C VAL A 196 -13.41 5.99 0.18
N GLY A 197 -13.29 5.11 -0.82
CA GLY A 197 -13.75 3.73 -0.76
C GLY A 197 -13.20 2.96 0.44
N PHE A 198 -11.90 3.09 0.71
CA PHE A 198 -11.25 2.50 1.90
C PHE A 198 -11.82 3.03 3.20
N VAL A 199 -11.91 4.35 3.36
CA VAL A 199 -12.46 4.97 4.58
C VAL A 199 -13.92 4.55 4.79
N THR A 200 -14.75 4.62 3.75
CA THR A 200 -16.15 4.22 3.81
C THR A 200 -16.28 2.73 4.14
N SER A 201 -15.47 1.86 3.53
CA SER A 201 -15.49 0.42 3.81
C SER A 201 -15.18 0.13 5.29
N THR A 202 -14.20 0.81 5.88
CA THR A 202 -13.88 0.67 7.30
C THR A 202 -15.06 1.09 8.20
N PHE A 203 -15.62 2.27 7.98
CA PHE A 203 -16.74 2.74 8.81
C PHE A 203 -18.00 1.91 8.64
N VAL A 204 -18.33 1.48 7.41
CA VAL A 204 -19.47 0.58 7.17
C VAL A 204 -19.24 -0.76 7.85
N GLY A 205 -18.03 -1.33 7.77
CA GLY A 205 -17.69 -2.58 8.45
C GLY A 205 -17.87 -2.52 9.98
N ILE A 206 -17.62 -1.36 10.59
CA ILE A 206 -17.74 -1.16 12.04
C ILE A 206 -19.17 -0.81 12.46
N LEU A 207 -19.78 0.19 11.81
CA LEU A 207 -21.05 0.78 12.24
C LEU A 207 -22.27 0.04 11.68
N ALA A 208 -22.13 -0.59 10.51
CA ALA A 208 -23.24 -1.16 9.76
C ALA A 208 -22.80 -2.41 8.96
N PRO A 209 -22.28 -3.47 9.63
CA PRO A 209 -21.65 -4.61 8.97
C PRO A 209 -22.55 -5.33 7.96
N GLY A 210 -23.87 -5.26 8.10
CA GLY A 210 -24.83 -5.82 7.14
C GLY A 210 -24.83 -5.14 5.76
N TYR A 211 -24.20 -3.97 5.62
CA TYR A 211 -24.04 -3.23 4.36
C TYR A 211 -22.60 -3.27 3.83
N ALA A 212 -21.69 -4.00 4.48
CA ALA A 212 -20.32 -4.13 4.02
C ALA A 212 -20.31 -4.79 2.63
N SER A 213 -19.64 -4.14 1.67
CA SER A 213 -19.60 -4.60 0.28
C SER A 213 -18.21 -4.43 -0.31
N PRO A 214 -17.67 -5.47 -1.00
CA PRO A 214 -16.37 -5.39 -1.65
C PRO A 214 -16.34 -4.39 -2.81
N ILE A 215 -17.51 -3.94 -3.31
CA ILE A 215 -17.59 -2.97 -4.41
C ILE A 215 -16.92 -1.64 -4.07
N LEU A 216 -16.87 -1.27 -2.80
CA LEU A 216 -16.23 -0.04 -2.31
C LEU A 216 -14.71 -0.07 -2.53
N LEU A 217 -14.11 -1.25 -2.65
CA LEU A 217 -12.67 -1.45 -2.82
C LEU A 217 -12.26 -1.60 -4.29
N MET A 218 -13.21 -1.86 -5.20
CA MET A 218 -12.92 -2.06 -6.63
C MET A 218 -12.15 -0.90 -7.29
N PRO A 219 -12.43 0.39 -7.00
CA PRO A 219 -11.67 1.49 -7.58
C PRO A 219 -10.18 1.43 -7.26
N ALA A 220 -9.79 0.86 -6.11
CA ALA A 220 -8.41 0.83 -5.65
C ALA A 220 -7.50 -0.01 -6.53
N ALA A 221 -7.95 -1.20 -6.94
CA ALA A 221 -7.18 -2.06 -7.84
C ALA A 221 -6.93 -1.37 -9.20
N LEU A 222 -7.95 -0.69 -9.73
CA LEU A 222 -7.85 0.09 -10.96
C LEU A 222 -6.90 1.27 -10.81
N ALA A 223 -6.99 2.02 -9.70
CA ALA A 223 -6.14 3.17 -9.44
C ALA A 223 -4.67 2.75 -9.25
N ALA A 224 -4.42 1.67 -8.51
CA ALA A 224 -3.09 1.11 -8.30
C ALA A 224 -2.46 0.64 -9.60
N LEU A 225 -3.20 -0.12 -10.42
CA LEU A 225 -2.73 -0.56 -11.73
C LEU A 225 -2.46 0.62 -12.67
N ALA A 226 -3.37 1.60 -12.73
CA ALA A 226 -3.22 2.77 -13.57
C ALA A 226 -2.00 3.62 -13.17
N LEU A 227 -1.79 3.86 -11.87
CA LEU A 227 -0.61 4.57 -11.38
C LEU A 227 0.68 3.80 -11.68
N THR A 228 0.68 2.50 -11.44
CA THR A 228 1.83 1.61 -11.68
C THR A 228 2.26 1.66 -13.14
N LEU A 229 1.32 1.41 -14.06
CA LEU A 229 1.58 1.44 -15.50
C LEU A 229 2.02 2.83 -15.95
N TRP A 230 1.43 3.89 -15.41
CA TRP A 230 1.82 5.25 -15.75
C TRP A 230 3.27 5.54 -15.35
N LEU A 231 3.64 5.23 -14.10
CA LEU A 231 5.00 5.46 -13.60
C LEU A 231 6.04 4.62 -14.36
N LEU A 232 5.70 3.38 -14.73
CA LEU A 232 6.56 2.49 -15.53
C LEU A 232 6.75 2.95 -16.98
N VAL A 233 5.70 3.45 -17.65
CA VAL A 233 5.74 3.78 -19.08
C VAL A 233 6.04 5.25 -19.33
N ARG A 234 5.37 6.16 -18.63
CA ARG A 234 5.49 7.62 -18.85
C ARG A 234 6.36 8.32 -17.81
N GLY A 235 6.23 7.96 -16.53
CA GLY A 235 6.93 8.62 -15.44
C GLY A 235 6.37 10.02 -15.20
N VAL A 236 7.25 11.02 -15.05
CA VAL A 236 6.90 12.40 -14.68
C VAL A 236 7.27 13.37 -15.81
N ASP A 237 6.44 14.39 -16.03
CA ASP A 237 6.79 15.54 -16.89
C ASP A 237 7.90 16.37 -16.21
N VAL A 238 9.16 16.06 -16.56
CA VAL A 238 10.36 16.60 -15.90
C VAL A 238 10.41 18.14 -15.92
N PRO A 239 10.16 18.84 -17.05
CA PRO A 239 10.13 20.31 -17.06
C PRO A 239 9.12 20.91 -16.08
N LYS A 240 7.88 20.40 -16.06
CA LYS A 240 6.85 20.88 -15.13
C LYS A 240 7.18 20.55 -13.68
N TRP A 241 7.83 19.42 -13.43
CA TRP A 241 8.30 19.07 -12.10
C TRP A 241 9.37 20.04 -11.61
N GLN A 242 10.33 20.41 -12.45
CA GLN A 242 11.37 21.38 -12.12
C GLN A 242 10.79 22.77 -11.84
N GLU A 243 9.78 23.20 -12.60
CA GLU A 243 9.05 24.45 -12.36
C GLU A 243 8.41 24.46 -10.97
N GLN A 244 7.71 23.37 -10.60
CA GLN A 244 7.12 23.23 -9.27
C GLN A 244 8.19 23.20 -8.16
N ALA A 245 9.30 22.50 -8.38
CA ALA A 245 10.41 22.43 -7.42
C ALA A 245 11.08 23.80 -7.21
N GLY A 246 11.27 24.57 -8.28
CA GLY A 246 11.76 25.95 -8.22
C GLY A 246 10.79 26.85 -7.43
N ALA A 247 9.50 26.81 -7.78
CA ALA A 247 8.48 27.61 -7.09
C ALA A 247 8.38 27.27 -5.58
N ALA A 248 8.54 26.00 -5.21
CA ALA A 248 8.55 25.56 -3.82
C ALA A 248 9.75 26.12 -3.04
N HIS A 249 10.93 26.19 -3.66
CA HIS A 249 12.12 26.75 -3.03
C HIS A 249 11.92 28.22 -2.66
N TYR A 250 11.37 29.01 -3.58
CA TYR A 250 11.09 30.44 -3.32
C TYR A 250 10.04 30.68 -2.24
N ARG A 251 9.07 29.77 -2.05
CA ARG A 251 8.08 29.87 -0.96
C ARG A 251 8.64 29.53 0.43
N SER A 252 9.82 28.93 0.50
CA SER A 252 10.47 28.51 1.75
C SER A 252 11.50 29.51 2.29
N LEU A 253 11.77 30.58 1.53
CA LEU A 253 12.59 31.73 1.92
C LEU A 253 11.69 32.82 2.52
#